data_AF-A0A1Q4FJ59-F1
#
_entry.id   AF-A0A1Q4FJ59-F1
#
_cell.length_a   1.000
_cell.length_b   1.000
_cell.length_c   1.000
_cell.angle_alpha   90.00
_cell.angle_beta   90.00
_cell.angle_gamma   90.00
#
_symmetry.space_group_name_H-M   'P 1'
#
loop_
_entity.id
_entity.type
_entity.pdbx_description
1 polymer ?
#
loop_
_entity_poly.entity_id
_entity_poly.type
_entity_poly.pdbx_seq_one_letter_code
_entity_poly.pdbx_strand_id
1 'polypeptide(L)'
;MTARRTCSKPPLVYSCSGCSSAAQMANQMALWLDREGLAEMSCIAGVGGGVTGLVQTAQSGRPIIALDGCVLACAAACLGQAGVIAGEHVLLSDCGVKKRKHADFDQAQAREVYLRAVVPRARALQGDPSMGADVDADTVA
;
A
#
# COMPACT_ATOMS: atom_id res chain seq x y z
N MET A 1 15.66 21.74 20.18
CA MET A 1 16.08 21.64 18.76
C MET A 1 15.12 20.70 18.05
N THR A 2 14.02 21.24 17.55
CA THR A 2 12.98 20.49 16.84
C THR A 2 13.46 20.23 15.42
N ALA A 3 13.73 18.97 15.09
CA ALA A 3 14.16 18.56 13.76
C ALA A 3 13.13 19.02 12.72
N ARG A 4 13.64 19.69 11.69
CA ARG A 4 12.90 20.21 10.54
C ARG A 4 12.20 19.02 9.87
N ARG A 5 10.86 18.99 9.85
CA ARG A 5 10.09 18.04 9.03
C ARG A 5 10.47 18.29 7.56
N THR A 6 11.31 17.44 6.99
CA THR A 6 11.39 17.32 5.53
C THR A 6 10.02 16.86 5.06
N CYS A 7 9.49 17.53 4.04
CA CYS A 7 8.19 17.21 3.46
C CYS A 7 8.35 15.95 2.60
N SER A 8 8.64 14.81 3.22
CA SER A 8 8.63 13.53 2.52
C SER A 8 7.18 13.17 2.24
N LYS A 9 6.87 12.91 0.97
CA LYS A 9 5.57 12.37 0.58
C LYS A 9 5.32 11.09 1.40
N PRO A 10 4.07 10.82 1.83
CA PRO A 10 3.77 9.61 2.58
C PRO A 10 4.14 8.33 1.78
N PRO A 11 4.26 7.16 2.43
CA PRO A 11 4.40 5.91 1.69
C PRO A 11 3.20 5.68 0.77
N LEU A 12 3.37 4.85 -0.25
CA LEU A 12 2.28 4.41 -1.11
C LEU A 12 1.60 3.18 -0.51
N VAL A 13 0.30 3.05 -0.71
CA VAL A 13 -0.44 1.81 -0.44
C VAL A 13 -1.12 1.29 -1.70
N TYR A 14 -0.97 -0.01 -1.94
CA TYR A 14 -1.67 -0.75 -2.99
C TYR A 14 -2.43 -1.90 -2.34
N SER A 15 -3.65 -2.16 -2.80
CA SER A 15 -4.48 -3.26 -2.29
C SER A 15 -4.99 -4.18 -3.39
N CYS A 16 -5.13 -5.47 -3.10
CA CYS A 16 -5.97 -6.35 -3.91
C CYS A 16 -7.43 -5.88 -3.82
N SER A 17 -7.96 -5.29 -4.89
CA SER A 17 -9.31 -4.71 -4.95
C SER A 17 -10.31 -5.55 -5.79
N GLY A 18 -10.22 -6.88 -5.69
CA GLY A 18 -11.14 -7.82 -6.36
C GLY A 18 -12.49 -8.04 -5.66
N CYS A 19 -13.36 -8.88 -6.22
CA CYS A 19 -14.77 -9.04 -5.80
C CYS A 19 -15.03 -9.86 -4.52
N SER A 20 -14.00 -10.43 -3.88
CA SER A 20 -14.20 -11.21 -2.65
C SER A 20 -14.19 -10.33 -1.40
N SER A 21 -14.90 -10.72 -0.34
CA SER A 21 -14.88 -10.05 0.97
C SER A 21 -13.46 -9.68 1.45
N ALA A 22 -12.50 -10.60 1.39
CA ALA A 22 -11.13 -10.32 1.82
C ALA A 22 -10.42 -9.25 0.96
N ALA A 23 -10.72 -9.19 -0.34
CA ALA A 23 -10.19 -8.15 -1.23
C ALA A 23 -10.87 -6.80 -1.00
N GLN A 24 -12.18 -6.80 -0.78
CA GLN A 24 -12.91 -5.59 -0.38
C GLN A 24 -12.43 -5.07 0.98
N MET A 25 -12.09 -5.95 1.94
CA MET A 25 -11.48 -5.57 3.21
C MET A 25 -10.09 -4.94 3.02
N ALA A 26 -9.23 -5.54 2.18
CA ALA A 26 -7.92 -4.96 1.86
C ALA A 26 -8.04 -3.57 1.23
N ASN A 27 -8.97 -3.42 0.27
CA ASN A 27 -9.29 -2.14 -0.36
C ASN A 27 -9.80 -1.10 0.65
N GLN A 28 -10.67 -1.50 1.57
CA GLN A 28 -11.18 -0.62 2.62
C GLN A 28 -10.06 -0.13 3.55
N MET A 29 -9.11 -0.99 3.91
CA MET A 29 -7.96 -0.63 4.75
C MET A 29 -7.00 0.33 4.03
N ALA A 30 -6.77 0.14 2.73
CA ALA A 30 -5.98 1.09 1.94
C ALA A 30 -6.63 2.47 1.90
N LEU A 31 -7.96 2.54 1.71
CA LEU A 31 -8.72 3.79 1.79
C LEU A 31 -8.69 4.43 3.18
N TRP A 32 -8.66 3.65 4.26
CA TRP A 32 -8.48 4.19 5.60
C TRP A 32 -7.10 4.80 5.78
N LEU A 33 -6.03 4.11 5.35
CA LEU A 33 -4.67 4.68 5.40
C LEU A 33 -4.58 5.99 4.64
N ASP A 34 -5.16 6.05 3.44
CA ASP A 34 -5.20 7.24 2.59
C ASP A 34 -5.89 8.43 3.27
N ARG A 35 -7.11 8.21 3.76
CA ARG A 35 -7.92 9.24 4.41
C ARG A 35 -7.37 9.67 5.78
N GLU A 36 -6.67 8.78 6.47
CA GLU A 36 -5.98 9.07 7.73
C GLU A 36 -4.60 9.73 7.50
N GLY A 37 -4.14 9.87 6.24
CA GLY A 37 -2.85 10.47 5.88
C GLY A 37 -1.65 9.60 6.27
N LEU A 38 -1.86 8.30 6.49
CA LEU A 38 -0.82 7.35 6.85
C LEU A 38 -0.07 6.80 5.63
N ALA A 39 -0.74 6.74 4.48
CA ALA A 39 -0.18 6.43 3.17
C ALA A 39 -0.96 7.19 2.10
N GLU A 40 -0.49 7.17 0.86
CA GLU A 40 -1.26 7.62 -0.32
C GLU A 40 -1.65 6.40 -1.14
N MET A 41 -2.92 6.23 -1.43
CA MET A 41 -3.40 5.08 -2.19
C MET A 41 -3.24 5.29 -3.69
N SER A 42 -2.72 4.29 -4.39
CA SER A 42 -2.62 4.28 -5.86
C SER A 42 -3.25 3.02 -6.46
N CYS A 43 -3.67 3.12 -7.73
CA CYS A 43 -4.51 2.10 -8.36
C CYS A 43 -3.69 0.91 -8.85
N ILE A 44 -3.82 -0.23 -8.16
CA ILE A 44 -3.12 -1.47 -8.54
C ILE A 44 -3.55 -2.01 -9.90
N ALA A 45 -4.82 -1.79 -10.29
CA ALA A 45 -5.33 -2.27 -11.58
C ALA A 45 -4.61 -1.58 -12.74
N GLY A 46 -4.27 -0.29 -12.57
CA GLY A 46 -3.48 0.42 -13.57
C GLY A 46 -2.02 0.01 -13.59
N VAL A 47 -1.41 -0.34 -12.45
CA VAL A 47 -0.07 -0.95 -12.43
C VAL A 47 -0.08 -2.29 -13.17
N GLY A 48 -1.00 -3.19 -12.82
CA GLY A 48 -1.13 -4.49 -13.50
C GLY A 48 -1.54 -4.38 -14.98
N GLY A 49 -2.24 -3.31 -15.36
CA GLY A 49 -2.58 -2.99 -16.75
C GLY A 49 -1.50 -2.22 -17.52
N GLY A 50 -0.36 -1.90 -16.91
CA GLY A 50 0.74 -1.20 -17.57
C GLY A 50 0.45 0.28 -17.89
N VAL A 51 -0.48 0.93 -17.16
CA VAL A 51 -0.78 2.35 -17.36
C VAL A 51 0.43 3.18 -16.93
N THR A 52 1.08 3.84 -17.90
CA THR A 52 2.39 4.49 -17.74
C THR A 52 2.52 5.32 -16.46
N GLY A 53 1.58 6.23 -16.19
CA GLY A 53 1.64 7.10 -15.01
C GLY A 53 1.54 6.34 -13.67
N LEU A 54 0.78 5.25 -13.62
CA LEU A 54 0.61 4.45 -12.41
C LEU A 54 1.80 3.51 -12.18
N VAL A 55 2.40 2.98 -13.25
CA VAL A 55 3.66 2.23 -13.19
C VAL A 55 4.79 3.14 -12.69
N GLN A 56 4.92 4.35 -13.27
CA GLN A 56 5.91 5.33 -12.82
C GLN A 56 5.72 5.72 -11.35
N THR A 57 4.48 5.84 -10.90
CA THR A 57 4.17 6.10 -9.48
C THR A 57 4.67 4.95 -8.60
N ALA A 58 4.39 3.69 -8.98
CA ALA A 58 4.87 2.52 -8.25
C ALA A 58 6.41 2.43 -8.23
N GLN A 59 7.08 2.90 -9.28
CA GLN A 59 8.54 2.93 -9.42
C GLN A 59 9.20 4.18 -8.83
N SER A 60 8.45 5.07 -8.18
CA SER A 60 8.95 6.36 -7.69
C SER A 60 9.98 6.29 -6.56
N GLY A 61 10.32 5.09 -6.08
CA GLY A 61 11.20 4.87 -4.93
C GLY A 61 10.54 5.14 -3.57
N ARG A 62 9.30 5.64 -3.54
CA ARG A 62 8.54 5.81 -2.29
C ARG A 62 8.38 4.45 -1.59
N PRO A 63 8.45 4.38 -0.25
CA PRO A 63 8.15 3.14 0.46
C PRO A 63 6.72 2.68 0.16
N ILE A 64 6.53 1.37 0.00
CA ILE A 64 5.26 0.78 -0.42
C ILE A 64 4.75 -0.23 0.60
N ILE A 65 3.44 -0.17 0.83
CA ILE A 65 2.65 -1.16 1.55
C ILE A 65 1.78 -1.89 0.52
N ALA A 66 1.94 -3.21 0.40
CA ALA A 66 1.02 -4.07 -0.33
C ALA A 66 0.02 -4.71 0.65
N LEU A 67 -1.29 -4.56 0.39
CA LEU A 67 -2.36 -5.17 1.16
C LEU A 67 -3.09 -6.22 0.32
N ASP A 68 -2.88 -7.49 0.65
CA ASP A 68 -3.47 -8.60 -0.10
C ASP A 68 -4.45 -9.39 0.75
N GLY A 69 -5.66 -9.59 0.21
CA GLY A 69 -6.73 -10.28 0.94
C GLY A 69 -6.51 -11.79 1.08
N CYS A 70 -5.71 -12.41 0.21
CA CYS A 70 -5.48 -13.85 0.20
C CYS A 70 -4.16 -14.22 -0.46
N VAL A 71 -3.73 -15.47 -0.28
CA VAL A 71 -2.47 -16.06 -0.76
C VAL A 71 -2.13 -15.86 -2.24
N LEU A 72 -3.09 -15.43 -3.07
CA LEU A 72 -2.82 -15.07 -4.46
C LEU A 72 -1.95 -13.81 -4.59
N ALA A 73 -1.91 -12.97 -3.55
CA ALA A 73 -1.04 -11.80 -3.45
C ALA A 73 -1.09 -10.90 -4.70
N CYS A 74 -2.30 -10.57 -5.18
CA CYS A 74 -2.50 -9.87 -6.44
C CYS A 74 -1.79 -8.52 -6.49
N ALA A 75 -1.79 -7.75 -5.38
CA ALA A 75 -1.10 -6.47 -5.36
C ALA A 75 0.42 -6.64 -5.42
N ALA A 76 0.97 -7.52 -4.59
CA ALA A 76 2.39 -7.85 -4.67
C ALA A 76 2.79 -8.40 -6.05
N ALA A 77 1.97 -9.23 -6.68
CA ALA A 77 2.22 -9.78 -8.00
C ALA A 77 2.25 -8.69 -9.09
N CYS A 78 1.27 -7.78 -9.10
CA CYS A 78 1.25 -6.65 -10.04
C CYS A 78 2.44 -5.71 -9.84
N LEU A 79 2.82 -5.41 -8.59
CA LEU A 79 4.04 -4.64 -8.30
C LEU A 79 5.29 -5.36 -8.82
N GLY A 80 5.39 -6.68 -8.61
CA GLY A 80 6.50 -7.49 -9.09
C GLY A 80 6.65 -7.48 -10.61
N GLN A 81 5.54 -7.50 -11.36
CA GLN A 81 5.57 -7.34 -12.83
C GLN A 81 6.08 -5.97 -13.27
N ALA A 82 5.88 -4.94 -12.45
CA ALA A 82 6.45 -3.60 -12.66
C ALA A 82 7.90 -3.48 -12.13
N GLY A 83 8.52 -4.57 -11.66
CA GLY A 83 9.88 -4.56 -11.10
C GLY A 83 9.96 -3.92 -9.70
N VAL A 84 8.84 -3.84 -8.98
CA VAL A 84 8.73 -3.18 -7.67
C VAL A 84 8.46 -4.21 -6.58
N ILE A 85 9.18 -4.10 -5.46
CA ILE A 85 8.96 -4.90 -4.26
C ILE A 85 8.47 -3.98 -3.16
N ALA A 86 7.36 -4.34 -2.51
CA ALA A 86 6.83 -3.59 -1.38
C ALA A 86 7.75 -3.74 -0.16
N GLY A 87 8.01 -2.64 0.54
CA GLY A 87 8.76 -2.66 1.80
C GLY A 87 7.98 -3.37 2.91
N GLU A 88 6.65 -3.24 2.89
CA GLU A 88 5.74 -3.95 3.77
C GLU A 88 4.68 -4.70 2.97
N HIS A 89 4.44 -5.95 3.30
CA HIS A 89 3.39 -6.76 2.69
C HIS A 89 2.52 -7.36 3.79
N VAL A 90 1.21 -7.06 3.74
CA VAL A 90 0.22 -7.60 4.67
C VAL A 90 -0.70 -8.54 3.92
N LEU A 91 -0.60 -9.82 4.29
CA LEU A 91 -1.53 -10.84 3.83
C LEU A 91 -2.65 -11.01 4.88
N LEU A 92 -3.86 -10.58 4.55
CA LEU A 92 -4.98 -10.60 5.51
C LEU A 92 -5.39 -12.03 5.91
N SER A 93 -5.12 -13.04 5.07
CA SER A 93 -5.35 -14.45 5.45
C SER A 93 -4.51 -14.87 6.65
N ASP A 94 -3.30 -14.33 6.79
CA ASP A 94 -2.41 -14.60 7.94
C ASP A 94 -2.93 -13.90 9.22
N CYS A 95 -3.78 -12.89 9.04
CA CYS A 95 -4.50 -12.22 10.12
C CYS A 95 -5.83 -12.88 10.49
N GLY A 96 -6.15 -14.05 9.88
CA GLY A 96 -7.40 -14.80 10.13
C GLY A 96 -8.59 -14.34 9.29
N VAL A 97 -8.39 -13.47 8.30
CA VAL A 97 -9.46 -13.03 7.40
C VAL A 97 -9.77 -14.13 6.40
N LYS A 98 -11.01 -14.59 6.38
CA LYS A 98 -11.46 -15.65 5.47
C LYS A 98 -12.05 -15.06 4.20
N LYS A 99 -11.57 -15.52 3.05
CA LYS A 99 -12.13 -15.16 1.74
C LYS A 99 -13.50 -15.81 1.53
N ARG A 100 -14.52 -14.98 1.32
CA ARG A 100 -15.87 -15.37 0.88
C ARG A 100 -16.23 -14.65 -0.41
N LYS A 101 -16.87 -15.35 -1.35
CA LYS A 101 -17.48 -14.75 -2.54
C LYS A 101 -18.93 -14.37 -2.24
N HIS A 102 -19.48 -13.38 -2.95
CA HIS A 102 -20.88 -12.95 -2.82
C HIS A 102 -21.28 -12.54 -1.40
N ALA A 103 -20.33 -12.02 -0.63
CA ALA A 103 -20.54 -11.58 0.73
C ALA A 103 -19.62 -10.40 1.05
N ASP A 104 -20.13 -9.49 1.86
CA ASP A 104 -19.32 -8.42 2.44
C ASP A 104 -18.38 -8.96 3.52
N PHE A 105 -17.40 -8.13 3.88
CA PHE A 105 -16.50 -8.42 4.99
C PHE A 105 -17.09 -7.96 6.33
N ASP A 106 -16.62 -8.57 7.41
CA ASP A 106 -16.97 -8.16 8.77
C ASP A 106 -16.25 -6.85 9.12
N GLN A 107 -17.02 -5.79 9.38
CA GLN A 107 -16.52 -4.46 9.72
C GLN A 107 -15.76 -4.42 11.05
N ALA A 108 -16.20 -5.19 12.05
CA ALA A 108 -15.54 -5.24 13.36
C ALA A 108 -14.18 -5.93 13.22
N GLN A 109 -14.13 -7.06 12.51
CA GLN A 109 -12.88 -7.73 12.19
C GLN A 109 -11.96 -6.82 11.38
N ALA A 110 -12.49 -6.10 10.38
CA ALA A 110 -11.72 -5.18 9.57
C ALA A 110 -11.06 -4.09 10.43
N ARG A 111 -11.79 -3.48 11.37
CA ARG A 111 -11.22 -2.46 12.24
C ARG A 111 -10.16 -3.03 13.20
N GLU A 112 -10.40 -4.21 13.77
CA GLU A 112 -9.43 -4.90 14.62
C GLU A 112 -8.12 -5.17 13.87
N VAL A 113 -8.21 -5.83 12.70
CA VAL A 113 -7.05 -6.18 11.88
C VAL A 113 -6.32 -4.92 11.39
N TYR A 114 -7.06 -3.88 11.03
CA TYR A 114 -6.48 -2.60 10.60
C TYR A 114 -5.58 -2.01 11.68
N LEU A 115 -6.09 -1.88 12.90
CA LEU A 115 -5.35 -1.31 14.03
C LEU A 115 -4.17 -2.19 14.46
N ARG A 116 -4.37 -3.52 14.47
CA ARG A 116 -3.35 -4.46 14.93
C ARG A 116 -2.22 -4.69 13.93
N ALA A 117 -2.53 -4.79 12.64
CA ALA A 117 -1.60 -5.27 11.63
C ALA A 117 -1.22 -4.21 10.59
N VAL A 118 -2.13 -3.33 10.18
CA VAL A 118 -1.90 -2.42 9.05
C VAL A 118 -1.28 -1.10 9.50
N VAL A 119 -1.87 -0.44 10.51
CA VAL A 119 -1.39 0.86 11.02
C VAL A 119 0.07 0.85 11.49
N PRO A 120 0.55 -0.16 12.25
CA PRO A 120 1.95 -0.17 12.70
C PRO A 120 2.95 -0.20 11.54
N ARG A 121 2.63 -0.94 10.47
CA ARG A 121 3.48 -1.07 9.27
C ARG A 121 3.51 0.21 8.45
N ALA A 122 2.36 0.87 8.29
CA ALA A 122 2.31 2.17 7.64
C ALA A 122 3.16 3.22 8.41
N ARG A 123 3.05 3.25 9.74
CA ARG A 123 3.83 4.16 10.59
C ARG A 123 5.33 3.86 10.55
N ALA A 124 5.73 2.59 10.48
CA ALA A 124 7.14 2.21 10.35
C ALA A 124 7.76 2.83 9.09
N LEU A 125 7.04 2.81 7.96
CA LEU A 125 7.50 3.40 6.71
C LEU A 125 7.43 4.95 6.65
N GLN A 126 6.60 5.58 7.49
CA GLN A 126 6.62 7.05 7.64
C GLN A 126 7.83 7.55 8.45
N GLY A 127 8.39 6.70 9.31
CA GLY A 127 9.48 7.04 10.22
C GLY A 127 10.88 6.91 9.65
N ASP A 128 11.04 6.43 8.40
CA ASP A 128 12.34 6.25 7.75
C ASP A 128 12.62 7.34 6.70
N PRO A 129 13.32 8.43 7.07
CA PRO A 129 13.76 9.47 6.13
C PRO A 129 14.96 9.05 5.26
N SER A 130 15.49 7.82 5.36
CA SER A 130 16.76 7.44 4.72
C SER A 130 16.65 6.83 3.31
N MET A 131 15.44 6.66 2.78
CA MET A 131 15.18 5.97 1.49
C MET A 131 14.62 6.89 0.39
N GLY A 132 14.88 8.20 0.46
CA GLY A 132 14.36 9.18 -0.50
C GLY A 132 15.28 10.36 -0.77
N ALA A 133 16.60 10.19 -0.60
CA ALA A 133 17.57 11.17 -1.07
C ALA A 133 18.06 10.78 -2.48
N ASP A 134 17.99 11.77 -3.37
CA ASP A 134 18.71 11.90 -4.64
C ASP A 134 18.07 11.29 -5.89
N VAL A 135 17.30 12.14 -6.60
CA VAL A 135 17.48 12.42 -8.04
C VAL A 135 16.89 13.80 -8.35
N ASP A 136 17.60 14.86 -7.95
CA ASP A 136 17.50 16.15 -8.63
C ASP A 136 18.64 16.23 -9.64
N ALA A 137 18.33 15.88 -10.89
CA ALA A 137 19.18 16.18 -12.04
C ALA A 137 18.70 17.50 -12.66
N ASP A 138 19.03 18.62 -12.01
CA ASP A 138 19.01 19.94 -12.64
C ASP A 138 20.35 20.17 -13.35
N THR A 139 20.39 19.84 -14.65
CA THR A 139 21.36 20.42 -15.60
C THR A 139 20.59 21.11 -16.71
N VAL A 140 20.18 22.36 -16.46
CA VAL A 140 19.99 23.39 -17.50
C VAL A 140 20.37 24.75 -16.92
N ALA A 141 21.60 25.19 -17.19
CA ALA A 141 21.98 26.58 -17.53
C ALA A 141 23.49 26.63 -17.82
#